data_AF-A0A8B9R4Z5-F1
#
_entry.id   AF-A0A8B9R4Z5-F1
#
_cell.length_a   1.000
_cell.length_b   1.000
_cell.length_c   1.000
_cell.angle_alpha   90.00
_cell.angle_beta   90.00
_cell.angle_gamma   90.00
#
_symmetry.space_group_name_H-M   'P 1'
#
loop_
_entity.id
_entity.type
_entity.pdbx_description
1 polymer ?
#
loop_
_entity_poly.entity_id
_entity_poly.type
_entity_poly.pdbx_seq_one_letter_code
_entity_poly.pdbx_strand_id
1 'polypeptide(L)'
;MDDFELACKGLFRALTIREKYMRLAFQKYPNITSEYLRKVEGEKWKPEDQVLPVFTSPPAQGEDPFNTKTLPPNLGYVARMRDGVISVYKDAAAADKNEALPYPGPDYATFIDDMNFLIALIAQGPTKTYTHRRLKFLTSKFNVHEMLNEMEEMKELKNNPHRDFYNCRKVDTHIHAAACMNQKHLLRFIKKSYRVDADRVVYNAKGKEMTMKELFESLKLHPYDLTVDSLDVHAGRQTFQRFDKFNAKYNPVGASELRDLYLKTENHISGEYFATIIKEVASDLEDARYQYAEPRLSIYGCNPNEWTKLSSWFNKHRVFSPNLKWMIQIPRIYDIFRGRNFVPHFGKMLENIFLPVYQATIDPHSNPELSIFLKHVTGFDSVDDESKHSGHMFSTKSPKPEQWDIAKNPSYTYYIYYMYANIARLNQLRKERGMNTFQFRPHCGEAGAVTHLLACFMTADNISHGLNLKKSPVLQYLYFLAQVPIAMSPLSNNSLFLEYNKNPLLEFHQKGLMVSLSTDDPMQFHYTKEPLMEEYAIAAQVFKLSTCDMCEIARNSVLQSGLSHEVRLLHLNAVLESFVSGKLRERGGKERSEGVSLERLAVALGLVLGS
;
A
#
# COMPACT_ATOMS: atom_id res chain seq x y z
N MET A 1 -39.86 10.39 3.91
CA MET A 1 -38.80 9.39 3.70
C MET A 1 -38.42 8.90 5.07
N ASP A 2 -38.51 7.60 5.31
CA ASP A 2 -38.07 7.01 6.58
C ASP A 2 -36.56 7.27 6.78
N ASP A 3 -36.12 7.51 8.02
CA ASP A 3 -34.71 7.76 8.35
C ASP A 3 -33.82 6.59 7.90
N PHE A 4 -34.38 5.37 7.91
CA PHE A 4 -33.73 4.16 7.40
C PHE A 4 -33.58 4.18 5.87
N GLU A 5 -34.64 4.50 5.14
CA GLU A 5 -34.63 4.60 3.67
C GLU A 5 -33.63 5.66 3.20
N LEU A 6 -33.57 6.80 3.89
CA LEU A 6 -32.63 7.88 3.62
C LEU A 6 -31.18 7.42 3.81
N ALA A 7 -30.88 6.69 4.88
CA ALA A 7 -29.56 6.14 5.13
C ALA A 7 -29.15 5.11 4.06
N CYS A 8 -30.05 4.22 3.68
CA CYS A 8 -29.80 3.17 2.68
C CYS A 8 -29.52 3.77 1.29
N LYS A 9 -30.31 4.75 0.85
CA LYS A 9 -30.06 5.50 -0.40
C LYS A 9 -28.70 6.20 -0.39
N GLY A 10 -28.32 6.78 0.76
CA GLY A 10 -27.03 7.42 0.94
C GLY A 10 -25.86 6.44 0.81
N LEU A 11 -25.96 5.28 1.46
CA LEU A 11 -24.97 4.21 1.41
C LEU A 11 -24.86 3.59 0.01
N PHE A 12 -25.99 3.36 -0.67
CA PHE A 12 -26.01 2.89 -2.06
C PHE A 12 -25.23 3.83 -2.98
N ARG A 13 -25.51 5.14 -2.93
CA ARG A 13 -24.77 6.13 -3.73
C ARG A 13 -23.29 6.17 -3.38
N ALA A 14 -22.92 6.00 -2.12
CA ALA A 14 -21.51 5.93 -1.74
C ALA A 14 -20.80 4.69 -2.34
N LEU A 15 -21.48 3.54 -2.36
CA LEU A 15 -20.94 2.31 -2.95
C LEU A 15 -20.78 2.42 -4.47
N THR A 16 -21.73 3.03 -5.18
CA THR A 16 -21.64 3.26 -6.64
C THR A 16 -20.56 4.28 -6.99
N ILE A 17 -20.39 5.33 -6.17
CA ILE A 17 -19.25 6.26 -6.28
C ILE A 17 -17.95 5.47 -6.22
N ARG A 18 -17.74 4.62 -5.20
CA ARG A 18 -16.50 3.83 -5.09
C ARG A 18 -16.33 2.87 -6.27
N GLU A 19 -17.38 2.15 -6.68
CA GLU A 19 -17.30 1.22 -7.82
C GLU A 19 -16.84 1.95 -9.10
N LYS A 20 -17.39 3.14 -9.38
CA LYS A 20 -16.99 3.99 -10.51
C LYS A 20 -15.48 4.26 -10.53
N TYR A 21 -14.90 4.67 -9.40
CA TYR A 21 -13.46 4.93 -9.32
C TYR A 21 -12.63 3.65 -9.38
N MET A 22 -13.04 2.54 -8.74
CA MET A 22 -12.31 1.28 -8.88
C MET A 22 -12.26 0.81 -10.35
N ARG A 23 -13.36 0.96 -11.09
CA ARG A 23 -13.43 0.64 -12.52
C ARG A 23 -12.49 1.49 -13.36
N LEU A 24 -12.46 2.81 -13.12
CA LEU A 24 -11.62 3.76 -13.87
C LEU A 24 -10.12 3.45 -13.78
N ALA A 25 -9.65 2.92 -12.65
CA ALA A 25 -8.24 2.62 -12.43
C ALA A 25 -7.89 1.13 -12.56
N PHE A 26 -8.83 0.26 -12.93
CA PHE A 26 -8.69 -1.19 -12.90
C PHE A 26 -8.26 -1.75 -11.52
N GLN A 27 -8.82 -1.19 -10.45
CA GLN A 27 -8.59 -1.63 -9.07
C GLN A 27 -9.65 -2.66 -8.65
N LYS A 28 -9.35 -3.41 -7.59
CA LYS A 28 -10.26 -4.46 -7.09
C LYS A 28 -11.54 -3.83 -6.53
N TYR A 29 -12.69 -4.41 -6.90
CA TYR A 29 -13.97 -4.16 -6.24
C TYR A 29 -14.63 -5.51 -5.92
N PRO A 30 -15.18 -5.71 -4.71
CA PRO A 30 -15.69 -7.02 -4.30
C PRO A 30 -16.90 -7.46 -5.13
N ASN A 31 -16.85 -8.72 -5.60
CA ASN A 31 -17.90 -9.30 -6.45
C ASN A 31 -19.27 -9.28 -5.76
N ILE A 32 -19.35 -9.70 -4.50
CA ILE A 32 -20.62 -9.77 -3.75
C ILE A 32 -21.27 -8.38 -3.71
N THR A 33 -20.53 -7.33 -3.37
CA THR A 33 -21.07 -5.97 -3.37
C THR A 33 -21.51 -5.54 -4.77
N SER A 34 -20.71 -5.83 -5.81
CA SER A 34 -21.07 -5.52 -7.20
C SER A 34 -22.34 -6.26 -7.65
N GLU A 35 -22.50 -7.54 -7.30
CA GLU A 35 -23.70 -8.34 -7.59
C GLU A 35 -24.96 -7.71 -6.99
N TYR A 36 -24.89 -7.29 -5.73
CA TYR A 36 -26.01 -6.62 -5.10
C TYR A 36 -26.30 -5.25 -5.72
N LEU A 37 -25.27 -4.47 -6.09
CA LEU A 37 -25.47 -3.20 -6.80
C LEU A 37 -26.21 -3.39 -8.13
N ARG A 38 -25.77 -4.35 -8.97
CA ARG A 38 -26.43 -4.67 -10.24
C ARG A 38 -27.88 -5.10 -10.03
N LYS A 39 -28.14 -5.90 -8.98
CA LYS A 39 -29.50 -6.32 -8.64
C LYS A 39 -30.43 -5.14 -8.33
N VAL A 40 -29.94 -4.10 -7.65
CA VAL A 40 -30.71 -2.86 -7.38
C VAL A 40 -31.00 -2.10 -8.67
N GLU A 41 -30.04 -2.08 -9.58
CA GLU A 41 -30.16 -1.43 -10.89
C GLU A 41 -31.06 -2.22 -11.86
N GLY A 42 -31.52 -3.41 -11.47
CA GLY A 42 -32.32 -4.30 -12.33
C GLY A 42 -31.49 -5.08 -13.35
N GLU A 43 -30.17 -5.08 -13.20
CA GLU A 43 -29.21 -5.75 -14.08
C GLU A 43 -28.75 -7.09 -13.50
N LYS A 44 -28.28 -7.99 -14.38
CA LYS A 44 -27.61 -9.23 -13.96
C LYS A 44 -26.11 -9.02 -13.99
N TRP A 45 -25.45 -9.31 -12.86
CA TRP A 45 -24.00 -9.34 -12.80
C TRP A 45 -23.43 -10.37 -13.77
N LYS A 46 -22.38 -9.99 -14.49
CA LYS A 46 -21.62 -10.82 -15.42
C LYS A 46 -20.17 -10.91 -14.97
N PRO A 47 -19.44 -11.99 -15.31
CA PRO A 47 -18.00 -12.08 -15.05
C PRO A 47 -17.20 -10.90 -15.63
N GLU A 48 -17.65 -10.32 -16.75
CA GLU A 48 -17.06 -9.13 -17.37
C GLU A 48 -17.18 -7.87 -16.50
N ASP A 49 -18.14 -7.83 -15.58
CA ASP A 49 -18.29 -6.73 -14.63
C ASP A 49 -17.19 -6.75 -13.56
N GLN A 50 -16.49 -7.88 -13.39
CA GLN A 50 -15.39 -7.97 -12.44
C GLN A 50 -14.19 -7.15 -12.93
N VAL A 51 -13.78 -6.19 -12.12
CA VAL A 51 -12.57 -5.41 -12.38
C VAL A 51 -11.45 -5.89 -11.47
N LEU A 52 -10.35 -6.30 -12.10
CA LEU A 52 -9.13 -6.74 -11.42
C LEU A 52 -7.92 -6.02 -12.01
N PRO A 53 -6.93 -5.69 -11.18
CA PRO A 53 -5.63 -5.25 -11.66
C PRO A 53 -4.93 -6.39 -12.38
N VAL A 54 -4.16 -6.03 -13.40
CA VAL A 54 -3.28 -6.94 -14.13
C VAL A 54 -1.90 -6.87 -13.51
N PHE A 55 -1.35 -8.01 -13.09
CA PHE A 55 0.02 -8.10 -12.59
C PHE A 55 0.84 -9.02 -13.49
N THR A 56 2.14 -8.76 -13.57
CA THR A 56 3.07 -9.62 -14.31
C THR A 56 3.14 -10.99 -13.64
N SER A 57 2.93 -12.06 -14.42
CA SER A 57 3.16 -13.43 -13.94
C SER A 57 4.62 -13.63 -13.54
N PRO A 58 4.92 -14.55 -12.60
CA PRO A 58 6.29 -14.89 -12.27
C PRO A 58 7.05 -15.37 -13.52
N PRO A 59 8.37 -15.09 -13.63
CA PRO A 59 9.20 -15.65 -14.68
C PRO A 59 9.12 -17.19 -14.67
N ALA A 60 9.13 -17.80 -15.85
CA ALA A 60 9.20 -19.26 -15.96
C ALA A 60 10.55 -19.78 -15.43
N GLN A 61 10.63 -21.08 -15.12
CA GLN A 61 11.87 -21.68 -14.65
C GLN A 61 12.99 -21.51 -15.69
N GLY A 62 14.07 -20.82 -15.31
CA GLY A 62 15.21 -20.52 -16.19
C GLY A 62 15.07 -19.23 -17.02
N GLU A 63 13.95 -18.51 -16.93
CA GLU A 63 13.78 -17.20 -17.56
C GLU A 63 14.47 -16.10 -16.75
N ASP A 64 15.15 -15.17 -17.43
CA ASP A 64 15.75 -14.01 -16.78
C ASP A 64 14.68 -12.92 -16.49
N PRO A 65 14.39 -12.59 -15.21
CA PRO A 65 13.45 -11.51 -14.85
C PRO A 65 13.87 -10.12 -15.35
N PHE A 66 15.10 -9.96 -15.84
CA PHE A 66 15.66 -8.73 -16.39
C PHE A 66 15.78 -8.76 -17.93
N ASN A 67 15.09 -9.67 -18.62
CA ASN A 67 15.14 -9.78 -20.07
C ASN A 67 14.47 -8.57 -20.77
N THR A 68 15.23 -7.89 -21.63
CA THR A 68 14.76 -6.76 -22.46
C THR A 68 14.17 -7.17 -23.80
N LYS A 69 14.38 -8.41 -24.26
CA LYS A 69 13.96 -8.86 -25.60
C LYS A 69 12.43 -8.97 -25.75
N THR A 70 11.71 -9.06 -24.63
CA THR A 70 10.25 -9.19 -24.60
C THR A 70 9.55 -7.83 -24.40
N LEU A 71 10.28 -6.73 -24.52
CA LEU A 71 9.70 -5.39 -24.41
C LEU A 71 8.84 -5.07 -25.66
N PRO A 72 7.62 -4.54 -25.48
CA PRO A 72 6.78 -4.12 -26.60
C PRO A 72 7.37 -2.97 -27.43
N PRO A 73 7.06 -2.85 -28.73
CA PRO A 73 7.60 -1.81 -29.61
C PRO A 73 7.10 -0.41 -29.23
N ASN A 74 7.73 0.65 -29.76
CA ASN A 74 7.26 2.02 -29.57
C ASN A 74 5.91 2.27 -30.29
N LEU A 75 4.96 2.93 -29.62
CA LEU A 75 3.68 3.34 -30.21
C LEU A 75 3.76 4.64 -31.05
N GLY A 76 4.84 5.42 -30.93
CA GLY A 76 4.97 6.74 -31.55
C GLY A 76 4.17 7.86 -30.86
N TYR A 77 3.47 7.53 -29.77
CA TYR A 77 2.63 8.46 -29.03
C TYR A 77 3.46 9.52 -28.27
N VAL A 78 2.82 10.63 -27.94
CA VAL A 78 3.42 11.71 -27.15
C VAL A 78 2.63 11.89 -25.85
N ALA A 79 3.32 12.06 -24.73
CA ALA A 79 2.70 12.37 -23.43
C ALA A 79 3.06 13.80 -23.00
N ARG A 80 2.06 14.59 -22.56
CA ARG A 80 2.27 15.93 -22.00
C ARG A 80 1.40 16.13 -20.75
N MET A 81 1.95 16.80 -19.74
CA MET A 81 1.20 17.21 -18.55
C MET A 81 0.25 18.36 -18.89
N ARG A 82 -1.01 18.26 -18.48
CA ARG A 82 -1.98 19.36 -18.55
C ARG A 82 -2.87 19.38 -17.32
N ASP A 83 -2.98 20.53 -16.67
CA ASP A 83 -3.75 20.70 -15.44
C ASP A 83 -3.40 19.62 -14.38
N GLY A 84 -2.12 19.24 -14.30
CA GLY A 84 -1.58 18.20 -13.44
C GLY A 84 -2.00 16.76 -13.75
N VAL A 85 -2.59 16.49 -14.91
CA VAL A 85 -2.85 15.12 -15.40
C VAL A 85 -2.18 14.91 -16.76
N ILE A 86 -1.43 13.81 -16.90
CA ILE A 86 -0.83 13.44 -18.17
C ILE A 86 -1.92 13.11 -19.19
N SER A 87 -1.78 13.69 -20.39
CA SER A 87 -2.59 13.38 -21.56
C SER A 87 -1.68 12.77 -22.63
N VAL A 88 -2.19 11.75 -23.31
CA VAL A 88 -1.46 11.00 -24.35
C VAL A 88 -2.07 11.34 -25.72
N TYR A 89 -1.21 11.51 -26.71
CA TYR A 89 -1.54 11.95 -28.07
C TYR A 89 -0.96 10.95 -29.07
N LYS A 90 -1.59 10.80 -30.24
CA LYS A 90 -1.10 9.89 -31.29
C LYS A 90 0.29 10.26 -31.79
N ASP A 91 0.57 11.55 -31.89
CA ASP A 91 1.83 12.10 -32.36
C ASP A 91 2.00 13.55 -31.85
N ALA A 92 3.10 14.20 -32.25
CA ALA A 92 3.39 15.59 -31.88
C ALA A 92 2.38 16.59 -32.46
N ALA A 93 1.89 16.37 -33.68
CA ALA A 93 0.93 17.27 -34.33
C ALA A 93 -0.43 17.28 -33.61
N ALA A 94 -0.91 16.10 -33.20
CA ALA A 94 -2.09 15.96 -32.35
C ALA A 94 -1.87 16.61 -30.96
N ALA A 95 -0.66 16.48 -30.40
CA ALA A 95 -0.32 17.13 -29.13
C ALA A 95 -0.37 18.66 -29.22
N ASP A 96 0.06 19.24 -30.34
CA ASP A 96 0.03 20.69 -30.59
C ASP A 96 -1.40 21.21 -30.83
N LYS A 97 -2.26 20.40 -31.48
CA LYS A 97 -3.71 20.68 -31.64
C LYS A 97 -4.54 20.38 -30.40
N ASN A 98 -3.95 19.78 -29.36
CA ASN A 98 -4.64 19.28 -28.16
C ASN A 98 -5.71 18.20 -28.43
N GLU A 99 -5.46 17.32 -29.39
CA GLU A 99 -6.33 16.19 -29.72
C GLU A 99 -5.88 14.94 -28.94
N ALA A 100 -6.15 14.93 -27.63
CA ALA A 100 -5.75 13.82 -26.75
C ALA A 100 -6.53 12.54 -27.08
N LEU A 101 -5.87 11.39 -26.91
CA LEU A 101 -6.53 10.09 -26.95
C LEU A 101 -7.59 10.02 -25.83
N PRO A 102 -8.76 9.42 -26.11
CA PRO A 102 -9.92 9.46 -25.22
C PRO A 102 -9.80 8.44 -24.06
N TYR A 103 -8.66 8.41 -23.37
CA TYR A 103 -8.49 7.55 -22.20
C TYR A 103 -9.37 8.02 -21.04
N PRO A 104 -10.25 7.15 -20.50
CA PRO A 104 -11.08 7.49 -19.35
C PRO A 104 -10.24 7.93 -18.15
N GLY A 105 -10.72 8.92 -17.42
CA GLY A 105 -10.12 9.39 -16.18
C GLY A 105 -11.17 10.07 -15.30
N PRO A 106 -10.84 10.38 -14.04
CA PRO A 106 -11.76 11.11 -13.18
C PRO A 106 -12.01 12.51 -13.73
N ASP A 107 -13.26 12.91 -13.80
CA ASP A 107 -13.63 14.31 -14.03
C ASP A 107 -13.48 15.10 -12.72
N TYR A 108 -12.88 16.28 -12.82
CA TYR A 108 -12.53 17.11 -11.67
C TYR A 108 -13.76 17.61 -10.91
N ALA A 109 -14.77 18.13 -11.63
CA ALA A 109 -15.99 18.64 -11.01
C ALA A 109 -16.78 17.51 -10.34
N THR A 110 -16.95 16.41 -11.06
CA THR A 110 -17.61 15.20 -10.56
C THR A 110 -16.92 14.64 -9.32
N PHE A 111 -15.58 14.64 -9.27
CA PHE A 111 -14.84 14.21 -8.09
C PHE A 111 -15.13 15.08 -6.86
N ILE A 112 -15.14 16.40 -7.02
CA ILE A 112 -15.46 17.31 -5.92
C ILE A 112 -16.92 17.13 -5.47
N ASP A 113 -17.85 16.92 -6.40
CA ASP A 113 -19.26 16.69 -6.08
C ASP A 113 -19.49 15.37 -5.34
N ASP A 114 -18.87 14.28 -5.79
CA ASP A 114 -18.90 12.98 -5.11
C ASP A 114 -18.30 13.08 -3.70
N MET A 115 -17.17 13.79 -3.57
CA MET A 115 -16.52 14.02 -2.29
C MET A 115 -17.42 14.83 -1.34
N ASN A 116 -18.02 15.92 -1.82
CA ASN A 116 -18.94 16.75 -1.04
C ASN A 116 -20.17 15.97 -0.60
N PHE A 117 -20.71 15.11 -1.48
CA PHE A 117 -21.78 14.19 -1.13
C PHE A 117 -21.36 13.26 0.02
N LEU A 118 -20.19 12.64 -0.07
CA LEU A 118 -19.70 11.78 1.02
C LEU A 118 -19.44 12.56 2.31
N ILE A 119 -18.95 13.80 2.24
CA ILE A 119 -18.75 14.66 3.41
C ILE A 119 -20.10 14.93 4.11
N ALA A 120 -21.14 15.23 3.33
CA ALA A 120 -22.49 15.39 3.86
C ALA A 120 -23.03 14.08 4.45
N LEU A 121 -22.82 12.95 3.77
CA LEU A 121 -23.28 11.63 4.21
C LEU A 121 -22.67 11.23 5.56
N ILE A 122 -21.36 11.42 5.74
CA ILE A 122 -20.70 11.08 7.01
C ILE A 122 -21.12 12.01 8.15
N ALA A 123 -21.67 13.19 7.85
CA ALA A 123 -22.20 14.14 8.83
C ALA A 123 -23.68 13.88 9.18
N GLN A 124 -24.42 13.20 8.30
CA GLN A 124 -25.88 12.98 8.40
C GLN A 124 -26.27 12.14 9.62
N GLY A 125 -27.16 12.68 10.46
CA GLY A 125 -27.60 12.08 11.73
C GLY A 125 -28.23 10.68 11.61
N PRO A 126 -29.26 10.50 10.74
CA PRO A 126 -29.86 9.19 10.48
C PRO A 126 -28.83 8.12 10.08
N THR A 127 -27.97 8.43 9.11
CA THR A 127 -26.93 7.51 8.61
C THR A 127 -25.91 7.15 9.68
N LYS A 128 -25.46 8.11 10.51
CA LYS A 128 -24.60 7.83 11.67
C LYS A 128 -25.26 6.85 12.63
N THR A 129 -26.52 7.10 13.00
CA THR A 129 -27.26 6.26 13.95
C THR A 129 -27.43 4.85 13.38
N TYR A 130 -27.82 4.75 12.11
CA TYR A 130 -28.00 3.49 11.42
C TYR A 130 -26.69 2.68 11.38
N THR A 131 -25.62 3.25 10.82
CA THR A 131 -24.33 2.58 10.66
C THR A 131 -23.71 2.19 12.00
N HIS A 132 -23.83 3.03 13.04
CA HIS A 132 -23.39 2.69 14.40
C HIS A 132 -24.12 1.46 14.96
N ARG A 133 -25.44 1.40 14.80
CA ARG A 133 -26.23 0.23 15.21
C ARG A 133 -25.85 -1.02 14.42
N ARG A 134 -25.63 -0.90 13.11
CA ARG A 134 -25.19 -2.02 12.25
C ARG A 134 -23.81 -2.55 12.65
N LEU A 135 -22.85 -1.67 12.93
CA LEU A 135 -21.51 -2.06 13.38
C LEU A 135 -21.55 -2.76 14.74
N LYS A 136 -22.36 -2.28 15.69
CA LYS A 136 -22.59 -2.98 16.96
C LYS A 136 -23.20 -4.36 16.74
N PHE A 137 -24.18 -4.47 15.86
CA PHE A 137 -24.79 -5.74 15.49
C PHE A 137 -23.78 -6.73 14.90
N LEU A 138 -22.86 -6.29 14.04
CA LEU A 138 -21.80 -7.13 13.47
C LEU A 138 -20.89 -7.70 14.57
N THR A 139 -20.45 -6.87 15.51
CA THR A 139 -19.67 -7.33 16.68
C THR A 139 -20.46 -8.32 17.53
N SER A 140 -21.75 -8.05 17.82
CA SER A 140 -22.57 -9.00 18.58
C SER A 140 -22.75 -10.33 17.86
N LYS A 141 -22.95 -10.33 16.53
CA LYS A 141 -23.04 -11.55 15.72
C LYS A 141 -21.71 -12.32 15.73
N PHE A 142 -20.57 -11.63 15.75
CA PHE A 142 -19.25 -12.26 15.95
C PHE A 142 -19.16 -12.99 17.28
N ASN A 143 -19.47 -12.31 18.37
CA ASN A 143 -19.35 -12.89 19.71
C ASN A 143 -20.28 -14.10 19.88
N VAL A 144 -21.50 -14.03 19.35
CA VAL A 144 -22.43 -15.18 19.37
C VAL A 144 -21.88 -16.34 18.54
N HIS A 145 -21.31 -16.06 17.37
CA HIS A 145 -20.68 -17.09 16.54
C HIS A 145 -19.52 -17.78 17.26
N GLU A 146 -18.61 -17.00 17.86
CA GLU A 146 -17.49 -17.51 18.65
C GLU A 146 -17.98 -18.43 19.79
N MET A 147 -18.96 -17.97 20.58
CA MET A 147 -19.54 -18.76 21.68
C MET A 147 -20.18 -20.08 21.23
N LEU A 148 -20.70 -20.15 20.00
CA LEU A 148 -21.39 -21.33 19.48
C LEU A 148 -20.47 -22.27 18.69
N ASN A 149 -19.44 -21.74 18.03
CA ASN A 149 -18.71 -22.45 16.97
C ASN A 149 -17.21 -22.59 17.19
N GLU A 150 -16.59 -21.89 18.16
CA GLU A 150 -15.13 -21.91 18.37
C GLU A 150 -14.56 -23.34 18.47
N MET A 151 -15.23 -24.21 19.23
CA MET A 151 -14.80 -25.60 19.42
C MET A 151 -14.85 -26.42 18.13
N GLU A 152 -15.81 -26.14 17.25
CA GLU A 152 -15.92 -26.80 15.94
C GLU A 152 -14.89 -26.27 14.96
N GLU A 153 -14.64 -24.95 14.92
CA GLU A 153 -13.57 -24.36 14.12
C GLU A 153 -12.20 -24.93 14.51
N MET A 154 -11.93 -25.06 15.80
CA MET A 154 -10.71 -25.70 16.30
C MET A 154 -10.62 -27.18 15.91
N LYS A 155 -11.74 -27.91 15.91
CA LYS A 155 -11.77 -29.30 15.47
C LYS A 155 -11.50 -29.43 13.97
N GLU A 156 -12.04 -28.52 13.16
CA GLU A 156 -11.77 -28.48 11.71
C GLU A 156 -10.30 -28.18 11.42
N LEU A 157 -9.70 -27.21 12.13
CA LEU A 157 -8.27 -26.93 12.01
C LEU A 157 -7.42 -28.16 12.32
N LYS A 158 -7.74 -28.91 13.39
CA LYS A 158 -7.04 -30.15 13.75
C LYS A 158 -7.21 -31.27 12.73
N ASN A 159 -8.33 -31.28 12.01
CA ASN A 159 -8.61 -32.26 10.95
C ASN A 159 -7.92 -31.90 9.63
N ASN A 160 -7.17 -30.78 9.57
CA ASN A 160 -6.44 -30.38 8.39
C ASN A 160 -4.99 -30.91 8.40
N PRO A 161 -4.69 -32.02 7.71
CA PRO A 161 -3.34 -32.55 7.71
C PRO A 161 -2.37 -31.57 7.02
N HIS A 162 -1.18 -31.41 7.60
CA HIS A 162 -0.07 -30.61 7.06
C HIS A 162 -0.27 -29.09 6.97
N ARG A 163 -1.37 -28.55 7.49
CA ARG A 163 -1.66 -27.11 7.46
C ARG A 163 -1.91 -26.57 8.87
N ASP A 164 -1.17 -25.52 9.20
CA ASP A 164 -1.35 -24.73 10.40
C ASP A 164 -1.00 -23.25 10.09
N PHE A 165 -0.94 -22.42 11.12
CA PHE A 165 -0.58 -21.02 10.97
C PHE A 165 0.83 -20.80 10.38
N TYR A 166 1.79 -21.67 10.65
CA TYR A 166 3.15 -21.54 10.09
C TYR A 166 3.16 -21.83 8.59
N ASN A 167 2.32 -22.74 8.13
CA ASN A 167 2.24 -23.14 6.72
C ASN A 167 1.27 -22.28 5.88
N CYS A 168 0.51 -21.40 6.54
CA CYS A 168 -0.32 -20.38 5.90
C CYS A 168 0.57 -19.29 5.30
N ARG A 169 0.33 -18.97 4.01
CA ARG A 169 1.08 -17.92 3.32
C ARG A 169 0.62 -16.57 3.84
N LYS A 170 1.57 -15.70 4.13
CA LYS A 170 1.31 -14.36 4.67
C LYS A 170 2.16 -13.36 3.90
N VAL A 171 1.59 -12.21 3.61
CA VAL A 171 2.28 -11.13 2.90
C VAL A 171 2.38 -9.94 3.82
N ASP A 172 3.59 -9.43 4.01
CA ASP A 172 3.78 -8.10 4.59
C ASP A 172 3.39 -7.04 3.55
N THR A 173 2.16 -6.56 3.66
CA THR A 173 1.54 -5.67 2.68
C THR A 173 1.91 -4.20 2.92
N HIS A 174 2.53 -3.88 4.07
CA HIS A 174 2.98 -2.54 4.41
C HIS A 174 4.33 -2.55 5.11
N ILE A 175 5.38 -2.33 4.31
CA ILE A 175 6.78 -2.30 4.74
C ILE A 175 7.59 -1.28 3.92
N HIS A 176 8.45 -0.51 4.59
CA HIS A 176 9.35 0.45 3.97
C HIS A 176 10.71 -0.20 3.67
N ALA A 177 11.17 -0.12 2.41
CA ALA A 177 12.39 -0.82 1.98
C ALA A 177 13.63 -0.40 2.79
N ALA A 178 13.75 0.88 3.13
CA ALA A 178 14.88 1.43 3.88
C ALA A 178 14.97 0.91 5.33
N ALA A 179 13.91 0.30 5.85
CA ALA A 179 13.85 -0.23 7.22
C ALA A 179 13.37 -1.68 7.27
N CYS A 180 13.43 -2.42 6.15
CA CYS A 180 12.86 -3.77 6.04
C CYS A 180 13.64 -4.85 6.81
N MET A 181 14.85 -4.55 7.29
CA MET A 181 15.66 -5.42 8.14
C MET A 181 15.60 -4.96 9.59
N ASN A 182 15.82 -5.88 10.55
CA ASN A 182 15.96 -5.47 11.94
C ASN A 182 17.32 -4.78 12.22
N GLN A 183 17.39 -4.07 13.34
CA GLN A 183 18.59 -3.34 13.79
C GLN A 183 19.84 -4.23 13.96
N LYS A 184 19.67 -5.50 14.39
CA LYS A 184 20.78 -6.44 14.57
C LYS A 184 21.39 -6.86 13.24
N HIS A 185 20.56 -7.04 12.21
CA HIS A 185 20.99 -7.32 10.85
C HIS A 185 21.80 -6.16 10.29
N LEU A 186 21.28 -4.92 10.37
CA LEU A 186 22.00 -3.74 9.91
C LEU A 186 23.35 -3.60 10.63
N LEU A 187 23.40 -3.75 11.96
CA LEU A 187 24.65 -3.69 12.71
C LEU A 187 25.66 -4.73 12.24
N ARG A 188 25.22 -5.98 12.08
CA ARG A 188 26.06 -7.08 11.58
C ARG A 188 26.61 -6.76 10.20
N PHE A 189 25.78 -6.18 9.33
CA PHE A 189 26.19 -5.78 7.98
C PHE A 189 27.23 -4.66 8.00
N ILE A 190 27.03 -3.62 8.81
CA ILE A 190 27.99 -2.51 9.00
C ILE A 190 29.34 -3.05 9.49
N LYS A 191 29.35 -3.92 10.50
CA LYS A 191 30.60 -4.51 11.03
C LYS A 191 31.30 -5.40 9.98
N LYS A 192 30.53 -6.19 9.23
CA LYS A 192 31.06 -7.07 8.18
C LYS A 192 31.67 -6.27 7.03
N SER A 193 30.93 -5.29 6.49
CA SER A 193 31.38 -4.44 5.38
C SER A 193 32.62 -3.64 5.76
N TYR A 194 32.68 -3.04 6.95
CA TYR A 194 33.91 -2.36 7.40
C TYR A 194 35.13 -3.29 7.42
N ARG A 195 34.97 -4.52 7.93
CA ARG A 195 36.09 -5.48 8.01
C ARG A 195 36.59 -5.92 6.63
N VAL A 196 35.71 -5.99 5.64
CA VAL A 196 36.04 -6.47 4.29
C VAL A 196 36.50 -5.33 3.38
N ASP A 197 35.84 -4.18 3.47
CA ASP A 197 35.95 -3.06 2.53
C ASP A 197 36.56 -1.80 3.19
N ALA A 198 37.40 -1.95 4.21
CA ALA A 198 37.96 -0.83 4.98
C ALA A 198 38.64 0.24 4.10
N ASP A 199 39.41 -0.19 3.11
CA ASP A 199 40.18 0.68 2.22
C ASP A 199 39.40 1.07 0.95
N ARG A 200 38.16 0.60 0.79
CA ARG A 200 37.31 0.92 -0.37
C ARG A 200 36.82 2.37 -0.25
N VAL A 201 36.90 3.13 -1.34
CA VAL A 201 36.26 4.45 -1.44
C VAL A 201 34.74 4.26 -1.50
N VAL A 202 34.03 4.82 -0.51
CA VAL A 202 32.58 4.62 -0.34
C VAL A 202 31.79 5.90 -0.20
N TYR A 203 32.45 7.04 0.03
CA TYR A 203 31.80 8.31 0.24
C TYR A 203 32.55 9.45 -0.44
N ASN A 204 31.81 10.47 -0.88
CA ASN A 204 32.38 11.68 -1.46
C ASN A 204 31.83 12.91 -0.75
N ALA A 205 32.69 13.55 0.04
CA ALA A 205 32.38 14.78 0.75
C ALA A 205 32.85 15.99 -0.07
N LYS A 206 31.97 16.55 -0.92
CA LYS A 206 32.22 17.79 -1.68
C LYS A 206 33.51 17.74 -2.54
N GLY A 207 33.74 16.62 -3.21
CA GLY A 207 34.91 16.40 -4.09
C GLY A 207 36.07 15.69 -3.41
N LYS A 208 36.04 15.49 -2.08
CA LYS A 208 37.00 14.63 -1.38
C LYS A 208 36.45 13.20 -1.29
N GLU A 209 37.10 12.29 -2.00
CA GLU A 209 36.85 10.86 -1.85
C GLU A 209 37.35 10.36 -0.50
N MET A 210 36.54 9.53 0.14
CA MET A 210 36.83 8.96 1.45
C MET A 210 36.63 7.45 1.42
N THR A 211 37.62 6.75 1.95
CA THR A 211 37.54 5.31 2.23
C THR A 211 36.53 5.03 3.35
N MET A 212 36.08 3.77 3.46
CA MET A 212 35.21 3.35 4.56
C MET A 212 35.89 3.65 5.91
N LYS A 213 37.19 3.37 6.03
CA LYS A 213 37.98 3.68 7.22
C LYS A 213 37.98 5.18 7.54
N GLU A 214 38.31 6.03 6.57
CA GLU A 214 38.32 7.49 6.76
C GLU A 214 36.93 8.05 7.10
N LEU A 215 35.85 7.48 6.54
CA LEU A 215 34.49 7.88 6.87
C LEU A 215 34.19 7.63 8.35
N PHE A 216 34.49 6.43 8.85
CA PHE A 216 34.31 6.10 10.27
C PHE A 216 35.18 6.95 11.20
N GLU A 217 36.43 7.20 10.82
CA GLU A 217 37.34 8.10 11.56
C GLU A 217 36.78 9.53 11.61
N SER A 218 36.21 10.04 10.50
CA SER A 218 35.61 11.39 10.46
C SER A 218 34.38 11.54 11.35
N LEU A 219 33.61 10.45 11.51
CA LEU A 219 32.47 10.38 12.42
C LEU A 219 32.89 10.11 13.87
N LYS A 220 34.19 9.90 14.14
CA LYS A 220 34.76 9.51 15.44
C LYS A 220 34.14 8.21 15.97
N LEU A 221 33.93 7.25 15.06
CA LEU A 221 33.33 5.95 15.37
C LEU A 221 34.31 4.83 15.03
N HIS A 222 34.30 3.79 15.86
CA HIS A 222 34.93 2.52 15.51
C HIS A 222 33.86 1.42 15.46
N PRO A 223 33.76 0.64 14.36
CA PRO A 223 32.68 -0.35 14.20
C PRO A 223 32.65 -1.44 15.28
N TYR A 224 33.80 -1.75 15.90
CA TYR A 224 33.84 -2.71 17.01
C TYR A 224 32.93 -2.26 18.17
N ASP A 225 32.96 -0.96 18.48
CA ASP A 225 32.25 -0.35 19.61
C ASP A 225 30.77 -0.12 19.34
N LEU A 226 30.34 -0.24 18.07
CA LEU A 226 28.93 -0.12 17.71
C LEU A 226 28.12 -1.26 18.33
N THR A 227 27.13 -0.90 19.12
CA THR A 227 26.07 -1.77 19.63
C THR A 227 24.75 -1.46 18.93
N VAL A 228 23.76 -2.32 19.14
CA VAL A 228 22.41 -2.10 18.64
C VAL A 228 21.83 -0.78 19.18
N ASP A 229 22.05 -0.49 20.46
CA ASP A 229 21.59 0.75 21.08
C ASP A 229 22.33 1.98 20.54
N SER A 230 23.64 1.86 20.28
CA SER A 230 24.43 2.97 19.74
C SER A 230 23.99 3.38 18.33
N LEU A 231 23.41 2.46 17.54
CA LEU A 231 22.85 2.79 16.23
C LEU A 231 21.68 3.77 16.33
N ASP A 232 21.01 3.85 17.49
CA ASP A 232 19.89 4.75 17.76
C ASP A 232 18.77 4.71 16.70
N VAL A 233 18.58 3.55 16.04
CA VAL A 233 17.56 3.34 15.00
C VAL A 233 16.21 2.84 15.55
N HIS A 234 16.17 2.38 16.80
CA HIS A 234 14.92 1.91 17.41
C HIS A 234 14.02 3.08 17.84
N ALA A 235 12.71 2.96 17.60
CA ALA A 235 11.72 3.89 18.09
C ALA A 235 11.37 3.58 19.55
N GLY A 236 11.53 4.57 20.44
CA GLY A 236 11.26 4.42 21.87
C GLY A 236 10.21 5.41 22.38
N ARG A 237 10.05 5.53 23.70
CA ARG A 237 9.06 6.45 24.33
C ARG A 237 9.13 7.89 23.80
N GLN A 238 10.31 8.33 23.39
CA GLN A 238 10.59 9.65 22.87
C GLN A 238 10.00 9.94 21.47
N THR A 239 9.60 8.91 20.71
CA THR A 239 9.01 9.07 19.36
C THR A 239 7.48 9.21 19.40
N PHE A 240 6.84 8.95 20.54
CA PHE A 240 5.39 9.05 20.68
C PHE A 240 4.92 10.48 20.35
N GLN A 241 4.04 10.59 19.36
CA GLN A 241 3.53 11.86 18.78
C GLN A 241 4.62 12.79 18.22
N ARG A 242 5.84 12.28 17.98
CA ARG A 242 6.99 13.05 17.51
C ARG A 242 7.53 12.47 16.20
N PHE A 243 6.79 12.72 15.12
CA PHE A 243 7.13 12.24 13.78
C PHE A 243 8.49 12.77 13.27
N ASP A 244 8.90 13.94 13.75
CA ASP A 244 10.24 14.49 13.51
C ASP A 244 11.36 13.61 14.09
N LYS A 245 11.17 13.10 15.31
CA LYS A 245 12.10 12.17 15.95
C LYS A 245 12.07 10.80 15.30
N PHE A 246 10.90 10.33 14.85
CA PHE A 246 10.78 9.11 14.05
C PHE A 246 11.58 9.21 12.74
N ASN A 247 11.42 10.30 11.98
CA ASN A 247 12.20 10.51 10.76
C ASN A 247 13.72 10.51 11.01
N ALA A 248 14.15 10.97 12.18
CA ALA A 248 15.57 10.93 12.56
C ALA A 248 16.11 9.51 12.76
N LYS A 249 15.26 8.51 13.06
CA LYS A 249 15.63 7.10 13.25
C LYS A 249 16.09 6.37 12.00
N TYR A 250 15.85 6.94 10.82
CA TYR A 250 16.49 6.49 9.60
C TYR A 250 17.97 6.85 9.50
N ASN A 251 18.54 7.63 10.44
CA ASN A 251 19.96 7.95 10.49
C ASN A 251 20.66 7.07 11.53
N PRO A 252 21.35 5.98 11.13
CA PRO A 252 22.16 5.21 12.06
C PRO A 252 23.15 6.14 12.75
N VAL A 253 23.31 5.99 14.07
CA VAL A 253 24.16 6.81 14.97
C VAL A 253 23.91 8.32 14.86
N GLY A 254 22.78 8.75 14.29
CA GLY A 254 22.50 10.14 13.96
C GLY A 254 23.28 10.69 12.76
N ALA A 255 24.02 9.86 12.02
CA ALA A 255 24.82 10.26 10.86
C ALA A 255 24.06 10.06 9.55
N SER A 256 23.81 11.15 8.82
CA SER A 256 23.19 11.07 7.49
C SER A 256 24.06 10.33 6.47
N GLU A 257 25.38 10.37 6.67
CA GLU A 257 26.38 9.72 5.82
C GLU A 257 26.24 8.21 5.83
N LEU A 258 26.00 7.60 7.01
CA LEU A 258 25.78 6.16 7.11
C LEU A 258 24.42 5.73 6.56
N ARG A 259 23.38 6.57 6.74
CA ARG A 259 22.09 6.35 6.05
C ARG A 259 22.28 6.35 4.55
N ASP A 260 22.98 7.35 4.02
CA ASP A 260 23.17 7.50 2.58
C ASP A 260 24.02 6.35 2.01
N LEU A 261 25.00 5.84 2.77
CA LEU A 261 25.81 4.68 2.37
C LEU A 261 25.03 3.36 2.40
N TYR A 262 24.29 3.07 3.47
CA TYR A 262 23.70 1.74 3.70
C TYR A 262 22.22 1.62 3.30
N LEU A 263 21.47 2.73 3.27
CA LEU A 263 20.00 2.73 3.17
C LEU A 263 19.46 3.53 1.97
N LYS A 264 20.33 3.99 1.05
CA LYS A 264 19.93 4.67 -0.18
C LYS A 264 20.30 3.85 -1.42
N THR A 265 19.43 3.94 -2.43
CA THR A 265 19.62 3.34 -3.75
C THR A 265 20.65 4.12 -4.58
N GLU A 266 20.84 5.41 -4.27
CA GLU A 266 21.83 6.28 -4.90
C GLU A 266 22.84 6.76 -3.86
N ASN A 267 24.11 6.45 -4.10
CA ASN A 267 25.28 6.98 -3.39
C ASN A 267 26.54 6.73 -4.24
N HIS A 268 27.73 7.01 -3.69
CA HIS A 268 29.00 6.87 -4.42
C HIS A 268 29.25 5.45 -4.96
N ILE A 269 28.85 4.40 -4.25
CA ILE A 269 28.96 3.00 -4.68
C ILE A 269 27.71 2.51 -5.41
N SER A 270 26.89 3.42 -5.95
CA SER A 270 25.64 3.10 -6.65
C SER A 270 24.66 2.26 -5.81
N GLY A 271 24.62 2.41 -4.48
CA GLY A 271 23.66 1.71 -3.61
C GLY A 271 23.88 0.20 -3.45
N GLU A 272 25.10 -0.29 -3.71
CA GLU A 272 25.46 -1.72 -3.64
C GLU A 272 25.17 -2.36 -2.27
N TYR A 273 25.51 -1.67 -1.18
CA TYR A 273 25.23 -2.17 0.17
C TYR A 273 23.74 -2.30 0.46
N PHE A 274 22.95 -1.30 0.07
CA PHE A 274 21.50 -1.38 0.24
C PHE A 274 20.91 -2.54 -0.57
N ALA A 275 21.32 -2.70 -1.82
CA ALA A 275 20.91 -3.85 -2.64
C ALA A 275 21.29 -5.20 -2.01
N THR A 276 22.47 -5.29 -1.40
CA THR A 276 22.95 -6.51 -0.74
C THR A 276 22.11 -6.82 0.50
N ILE A 277 21.78 -5.82 1.31
CA ILE A 277 20.90 -5.97 2.47
C ILE A 277 19.51 -6.48 2.03
N ILE A 278 18.92 -5.87 0.99
CA ILE A 278 17.63 -6.32 0.46
C ILE A 278 17.70 -7.79 0.01
N LYS A 279 18.78 -8.21 -0.64
CA LYS A 279 18.97 -9.61 -1.05
C LYS A 279 19.12 -10.56 0.13
N GLU A 280 19.81 -10.14 1.20
CA GLU A 280 19.88 -10.95 2.43
C GLU A 280 18.48 -11.11 3.06
N VAL A 281 17.66 -10.06 3.10
CA VAL A 281 16.26 -10.13 3.56
C VAL A 281 15.41 -11.01 2.63
N ALA A 282 15.59 -10.89 1.32
CA ALA A 282 14.89 -11.71 0.34
C ALA A 282 15.21 -13.21 0.50
N SER A 283 16.49 -13.54 0.72
CA SER A 283 16.93 -14.91 1.00
C SER A 283 16.29 -15.46 2.27
N ASP A 284 16.23 -14.66 3.35
CA ASP A 284 15.56 -15.07 4.59
C ASP A 284 14.05 -15.34 4.36
N LEU A 285 13.37 -14.56 3.50
CA LEU A 285 11.97 -14.78 3.13
C LEU A 285 11.76 -16.05 2.28
N GLU A 286 12.68 -16.33 1.35
CA GLU A 286 12.67 -17.54 0.54
C GLU A 286 12.88 -18.79 1.40
N ASP A 287 13.84 -18.75 2.34
CA ASP A 287 14.11 -19.81 3.32
C ASP A 287 12.88 -20.06 4.22
N ALA A 288 12.18 -19.00 4.62
CA ALA A 288 10.95 -19.09 5.40
C ALA A 288 9.76 -19.66 4.62
N ARG A 289 9.82 -19.72 3.28
CA ARG A 289 8.88 -20.32 2.31
C ARG A 289 7.46 -19.73 2.25
N TYR A 290 6.89 -19.33 3.37
CA TYR A 290 5.49 -18.91 3.52
C TYR A 290 5.33 -17.40 3.76
N GLN A 291 6.43 -16.66 3.79
CA GLN A 291 6.44 -15.20 4.00
C GLN A 291 6.82 -14.47 2.72
N TYR A 292 6.08 -13.40 2.44
CA TYR A 292 6.24 -12.54 1.27
C TYR A 292 6.22 -11.09 1.73
N ALA A 293 6.75 -10.16 0.95
CA ALA A 293 6.72 -8.74 1.31
C ALA A 293 6.55 -7.83 0.10
N GLU A 294 5.94 -6.66 0.34
CA GLU A 294 5.78 -5.58 -0.65
C GLU A 294 6.53 -4.30 -0.23
N PRO A 295 7.88 -4.31 -0.19
CA PRO A 295 8.66 -3.16 0.21
C PRO A 295 8.45 -1.93 -0.69
N ARG A 296 8.40 -0.77 -0.04
CA ARG A 296 8.20 0.54 -0.68
C ARG A 296 9.52 1.25 -0.95
N LEU A 297 9.71 1.67 -2.21
CA LEU A 297 10.83 2.49 -2.67
C LEU A 297 10.35 3.91 -2.97
N SER A 298 11.14 4.91 -2.61
CA SER A 298 10.75 6.31 -2.76
C SER A 298 11.02 6.87 -4.16
N ILE A 299 10.03 7.56 -4.72
CA ILE A 299 10.19 8.57 -5.76
C ILE A 299 9.63 9.88 -5.19
N TYR A 300 10.47 10.91 -5.15
CA TYR A 300 10.17 12.20 -4.54
C TYR A 300 9.54 13.18 -5.54
N GLY A 301 9.94 13.12 -6.82
CA GLY A 301 9.43 14.03 -7.85
C GLY A 301 10.15 15.38 -7.87
N CYS A 302 11.33 15.50 -7.27
CA CYS A 302 12.16 16.70 -7.39
C CYS A 302 12.94 16.72 -8.71
N ASN A 303 13.24 15.55 -9.29
CA ASN A 303 13.98 15.42 -10.55
C ASN A 303 13.43 14.25 -11.41
N PRO A 304 13.24 14.43 -12.74
CA PRO A 304 12.77 13.35 -13.60
C PRO A 304 13.72 12.14 -13.68
N ASN A 305 15.01 12.33 -13.41
CA ASN A 305 16.02 11.26 -13.46
C ASN A 305 15.95 10.30 -12.27
N GLU A 306 15.11 10.56 -11.25
CA GLU A 306 14.94 9.66 -10.10
C GLU A 306 14.54 8.25 -10.54
N TRP A 307 13.65 8.13 -11.53
CA TRP A 307 13.25 6.83 -12.09
C TRP A 307 14.39 6.10 -12.77
N THR A 308 15.19 6.80 -13.57
CA THR A 308 16.36 6.23 -14.25
C THR A 308 17.37 5.72 -13.23
N LYS A 309 17.65 6.49 -12.18
CA LYS A 309 18.57 6.09 -11.12
C LYS A 309 18.06 4.88 -10.34
N LEU A 310 16.77 4.88 -9.96
CA LEU A 310 16.16 3.79 -9.21
C LEU A 310 16.11 2.49 -10.02
N SER A 311 15.70 2.57 -11.28
CA SER A 311 15.66 1.41 -12.18
C SER A 311 17.07 0.90 -12.50
N SER A 312 18.05 1.79 -12.67
CA SER A 312 19.44 1.38 -12.85
C SER A 312 19.99 0.65 -11.63
N TRP A 313 19.72 1.12 -10.41
CA TRP A 313 20.05 0.41 -9.17
C TRP A 313 19.44 -0.99 -9.14
N PHE A 314 18.15 -1.12 -9.46
CA PHE A 314 17.43 -2.39 -9.48
C PHE A 314 18.03 -3.39 -10.48
N ASN A 315 18.32 -2.93 -11.72
CA ASN A 315 18.85 -3.77 -12.80
C ASN A 315 20.33 -4.12 -12.59
N LYS A 316 21.18 -3.11 -12.32
CA LYS A 316 22.63 -3.27 -12.10
C LYS A 316 22.92 -4.26 -10.99
N HIS A 317 22.20 -4.14 -9.87
CA HIS A 317 22.39 -5.03 -8.73
C HIS A 317 21.49 -6.27 -8.79
N ARG A 318 20.66 -6.46 -9.81
CA ARG A 318 19.74 -7.60 -9.94
C ARG A 318 18.93 -7.88 -8.66
N VAL A 319 18.25 -6.86 -8.15
CA VAL A 319 17.51 -6.91 -6.88
C VAL A 319 16.14 -7.55 -7.08
N PHE A 320 16.09 -8.87 -7.24
CA PHE A 320 14.87 -9.63 -7.51
C PHE A 320 14.73 -10.83 -6.58
N SER A 321 13.49 -11.13 -6.19
CA SER A 321 13.09 -12.37 -5.51
C SER A 321 11.63 -12.68 -5.85
N PRO A 322 11.24 -13.96 -6.00
CA PRO A 322 9.84 -14.36 -6.15
C PRO A 322 8.97 -13.96 -4.94
N ASN A 323 9.58 -13.79 -3.76
CA ASN A 323 8.89 -13.46 -2.52
C ASN A 323 8.73 -11.95 -2.30
N LEU A 324 9.33 -11.12 -3.16
CA LEU A 324 9.27 -9.66 -3.10
C LEU A 324 8.52 -9.06 -4.29
N LYS A 325 7.67 -8.07 -3.99
CA LYS A 325 7.10 -7.14 -4.98
C LYS A 325 7.36 -5.70 -4.55
N TRP A 326 7.31 -4.78 -5.49
CA TRP A 326 7.70 -3.39 -5.21
C TRP A 326 6.52 -2.44 -5.26
N MET A 327 6.46 -1.54 -4.29
CA MET A 327 5.54 -0.41 -4.28
C MET A 327 6.35 0.89 -4.38
N ILE A 328 5.80 1.90 -5.04
CA ILE A 328 6.45 3.20 -5.17
C ILE A 328 5.77 4.19 -4.22
N GLN A 329 6.49 4.63 -3.20
CA GLN A 329 5.99 5.62 -2.26
C GLN A 329 6.38 7.03 -2.66
N ILE A 330 5.43 7.95 -2.59
CA ILE A 330 5.59 9.35 -2.94
C ILE A 330 5.34 10.19 -1.67
N PRO A 331 6.40 10.74 -1.05
CA PRO A 331 6.26 11.59 0.13
C PRO A 331 5.58 12.92 -0.22
N ARG A 332 4.59 13.32 0.58
CA ARG A 332 3.87 14.60 0.43
C ARG A 332 4.68 15.77 1.01
N ILE A 333 5.85 16.04 0.44
CA ILE A 333 6.80 17.04 0.96
C ILE A 333 7.11 18.17 -0.04
N TYR A 334 6.13 18.53 -0.87
CA TYR A 334 6.27 19.60 -1.86
C TYR A 334 6.73 20.93 -1.24
N ASP A 335 6.26 21.26 -0.03
CA ASP A 335 6.67 22.46 0.71
C ASP A 335 8.18 22.55 0.92
N ILE A 336 8.83 21.42 1.23
CA ILE A 336 10.29 21.34 1.37
C ILE A 336 10.97 21.60 0.03
N PHE A 337 10.49 20.99 -1.06
CA PHE A 337 11.10 21.14 -2.38
C PHE A 337 10.88 22.53 -2.97
N ARG A 338 9.69 23.10 -2.75
CA ARG A 338 9.36 24.45 -3.16
C ARG A 338 10.17 25.47 -2.36
N GLY A 339 10.25 25.32 -1.04
CA GLY A 339 11.05 26.19 -0.19
C GLY A 339 12.56 26.19 -0.53
N ARG A 340 13.07 25.09 -1.10
CA ARG A 340 14.44 24.97 -1.62
C ARG A 340 14.59 25.25 -3.12
N ASN A 341 13.53 25.66 -3.80
CA ASN A 341 13.49 25.92 -5.25
C ASN A 341 13.90 24.72 -6.12
N PHE A 342 13.70 23.48 -5.66
CA PHE A 342 13.92 22.30 -6.50
C PHE A 342 12.85 22.13 -7.57
N VAL A 343 11.62 22.58 -7.30
CA VAL A 343 10.52 22.59 -8.26
C VAL A 343 9.82 23.96 -8.27
N PRO A 344 9.37 24.44 -9.44
CA PRO A 344 8.72 25.75 -9.57
C PRO A 344 7.26 25.76 -9.07
N HIS A 345 6.55 24.64 -9.21
CA HIS A 345 5.14 24.50 -8.81
C HIS A 345 4.80 23.00 -8.68
N PHE A 346 3.64 22.70 -8.10
CA PHE A 346 3.23 21.32 -7.84
C PHE A 346 3.09 20.46 -9.11
N GLY A 347 2.62 21.06 -10.20
CA GLY A 347 2.49 20.39 -11.51
C GLY A 347 3.81 19.81 -12.02
N LYS A 348 4.94 20.48 -11.76
CA LYS A 348 6.26 19.97 -12.16
C LYS A 348 6.69 18.76 -11.32
N MET A 349 6.33 18.74 -10.03
CA MET A 349 6.56 17.57 -9.17
C MET A 349 5.77 16.36 -9.69
N LEU A 350 4.49 16.54 -10.02
CA LEU A 350 3.67 15.49 -10.64
C LEU A 350 4.24 15.03 -11.99
N GLU A 351 4.75 15.96 -12.81
CA GLU A 351 5.37 15.63 -14.09
C GLU A 351 6.62 14.77 -13.91
N ASN A 352 7.50 15.12 -12.98
CA ASN A 352 8.69 14.33 -12.66
C ASN A 352 8.33 12.91 -12.16
N ILE A 353 7.19 12.75 -11.50
CA ILE A 353 6.69 11.46 -11.00
C ILE A 353 6.10 10.62 -12.13
N PHE A 354 5.16 11.17 -12.90
CA PHE A 354 4.33 10.37 -13.81
C PHE A 354 4.84 10.34 -15.25
N LEU A 355 5.38 11.44 -15.78
CA LEU A 355 5.79 11.51 -17.19
C LEU A 355 6.80 10.41 -17.58
N PRO A 356 7.87 10.11 -16.78
CA PRO A 356 8.81 9.04 -17.12
C PRO A 356 8.14 7.67 -17.23
N VAL A 357 7.14 7.39 -16.39
CA VAL A 357 6.39 6.13 -16.39
C VAL A 357 5.51 6.02 -17.64
N TYR A 358 4.87 7.12 -18.04
CA TYR A 358 4.13 7.17 -19.32
C TYR A 358 5.06 6.98 -20.52
N GLN A 359 6.22 7.62 -20.53
CA GLN A 359 7.20 7.49 -21.61
C GLN A 359 7.71 6.05 -21.72
N ALA A 360 8.10 5.41 -20.62
CA ALA A 360 8.49 4.00 -20.61
C ALA A 360 7.33 3.03 -20.93
N THR A 361 6.09 3.50 -20.78
CA THR A 361 4.87 2.79 -21.20
C THR A 361 4.53 3.05 -22.66
N ILE A 362 5.04 4.08 -23.32
CA ILE A 362 4.83 4.36 -24.75
C ILE A 362 5.96 3.72 -25.56
N ASP A 363 7.20 3.98 -25.16
CA ASP A 363 8.42 3.47 -25.76
C ASP A 363 9.29 2.76 -24.71
N PRO A 364 9.07 1.45 -24.49
CA PRO A 364 9.84 0.67 -23.54
C PRO A 364 11.33 0.56 -23.89
N HIS A 365 11.69 0.71 -25.18
CA HIS A 365 13.08 0.61 -25.62
C HIS A 365 13.87 1.90 -25.37
N SER A 366 13.19 3.04 -25.19
CA SER A 366 13.84 4.29 -24.79
C SER A 366 14.42 4.25 -23.37
N ASN A 367 13.85 3.43 -22.48
CA ASN A 367 14.35 3.23 -21.13
C ASN A 367 14.11 1.77 -20.67
N PRO A 368 14.92 0.82 -21.15
CA PRO A 368 14.67 -0.61 -20.93
C PRO A 368 14.78 -1.00 -19.46
N GLU A 369 15.69 -0.39 -18.70
CA GLU A 369 15.86 -0.65 -17.27
C GLU A 369 14.59 -0.26 -16.49
N LEU A 370 14.02 0.91 -16.78
CA LEU A 370 12.77 1.35 -16.18
C LEU A 370 11.61 0.44 -16.57
N SER A 371 11.49 0.06 -17.85
CA SER A 371 10.43 -0.84 -18.30
C SER A 371 10.51 -2.22 -17.67
N ILE A 372 11.71 -2.75 -17.41
CA ILE A 372 11.91 -3.98 -16.63
C ILE A 372 11.45 -3.77 -15.18
N PHE A 373 11.93 -2.71 -14.53
CA PHE A 373 11.59 -2.44 -13.14
C PHE A 373 10.07 -2.31 -12.93
N LEU A 374 9.38 -1.60 -13.84
CA LEU A 374 7.92 -1.42 -13.80
C LEU A 374 7.12 -2.72 -13.93
N LYS A 375 7.68 -3.80 -14.50
CA LYS A 375 7.05 -5.14 -14.48
C LYS A 375 6.95 -5.72 -13.07
N HIS A 376 7.84 -5.31 -12.16
CA HIS A 376 7.92 -5.77 -10.77
C HIS A 376 7.26 -4.83 -9.77
N VAL A 377 6.84 -3.64 -10.21
CA VAL A 377 6.07 -2.68 -9.42
C VAL A 377 4.58 -3.02 -9.48
N THR A 378 3.94 -3.10 -8.31
CA THR A 378 2.51 -3.44 -8.18
C THR A 378 1.62 -2.22 -7.94
N GLY A 379 2.18 -1.09 -7.51
CA GLY A 379 1.39 0.10 -7.25
C GLY A 379 2.14 1.30 -6.68
N PHE A 380 1.37 2.33 -6.37
CA PHE A 380 1.81 3.59 -5.79
C PHE A 380 1.19 3.82 -4.40
N ASP A 381 1.96 4.47 -3.55
CA ASP A 381 1.61 4.87 -2.19
C ASP A 381 1.89 6.37 -2.00
N SER A 382 1.12 7.03 -1.14
CA SER A 382 1.32 8.41 -0.71
C SER A 382 1.67 8.44 0.77
N VAL A 383 2.79 9.04 1.15
CA VAL A 383 3.35 9.00 2.52
C VAL A 383 3.70 10.39 3.05
N ASP A 384 4.20 10.47 4.29
CA ASP A 384 4.51 11.65 5.14
C ASP A 384 3.52 11.81 6.32
N ASP A 385 3.92 12.60 7.31
CA ASP A 385 3.17 12.91 8.54
C ASP A 385 1.75 13.43 8.26
N GLU A 386 0.78 12.54 8.46
CA GLU A 386 -0.63 12.81 8.22
C GLU A 386 -1.23 13.78 9.26
N SER A 387 -0.54 14.03 10.39
CA SER A 387 -1.01 14.96 11.42
C SER A 387 -0.88 16.43 11.02
N LYS A 388 -0.04 16.75 10.03
CA LYS A 388 0.18 18.11 9.55
C LYS A 388 -1.09 18.66 8.89
N HIS A 389 -1.55 19.80 9.37
CA HIS A 389 -2.74 20.44 8.83
C HIS A 389 -2.43 21.27 7.58
N SER A 390 -3.09 20.97 6.45
CA SER A 390 -2.93 21.73 5.20
C SER A 390 -3.63 23.09 5.21
N GLY A 391 -4.55 23.34 6.14
CA GLY A 391 -5.24 24.63 6.34
C GLY A 391 -6.10 25.10 5.16
N HIS A 392 -6.42 24.23 4.21
CA HIS A 392 -7.37 24.48 3.13
C HIS A 392 -7.99 23.16 2.69
N MET A 393 -9.27 23.17 2.33
CA MET A 393 -9.99 22.03 1.77
C MET A 393 -9.89 22.06 0.24
N PHE A 394 -9.69 20.90 -0.37
CA PHE A 394 -9.75 20.77 -1.82
C PHE A 394 -11.16 21.08 -2.32
N SER A 395 -11.29 21.95 -3.31
CA SER A 395 -12.58 22.36 -3.89
C SER A 395 -12.39 22.81 -5.33
N THR A 396 -13.48 23.11 -6.04
CA THR A 396 -13.43 23.65 -7.40
C THR A 396 -12.69 24.99 -7.53
N LYS A 397 -12.46 25.70 -6.41
CA LYS A 397 -11.69 26.95 -6.36
C LYS A 397 -10.19 26.73 -6.11
N SER A 398 -9.77 25.50 -5.84
CA SER A 398 -8.36 25.21 -5.64
C SER A 398 -7.58 25.46 -6.95
N PRO A 399 -6.39 26.09 -6.89
CA PRO A 399 -5.61 26.37 -8.08
C PRO A 399 -5.18 25.06 -8.76
N LYS A 400 -4.97 25.12 -10.07
CA LYS A 400 -4.44 23.98 -10.84
C LYS A 400 -2.99 23.69 -10.41
N PRO A 401 -2.46 22.47 -10.62
CA PRO A 401 -1.12 22.11 -10.15
C PRO A 401 -0.01 23.02 -10.67
N GLU A 402 -0.13 23.53 -11.90
CA GLU A 402 0.78 24.48 -12.51
C GLU A 402 0.73 25.88 -11.87
N GLN A 403 -0.42 26.20 -11.27
CA GLN A 403 -0.67 27.47 -10.56
C GLN A 403 -0.41 27.34 -9.06
N TRP A 404 -0.18 26.14 -8.54
CA TRP A 404 0.20 25.93 -7.14
C TRP A 404 1.70 26.19 -6.98
N ASP A 405 2.08 27.45 -6.92
CA ASP A 405 3.47 27.93 -6.83
C ASP A 405 3.82 28.50 -5.44
N ILE A 406 2.89 28.45 -4.49
CA ILE A 406 3.12 28.85 -3.10
C ILE A 406 3.94 27.79 -2.34
N ALA A 407 4.67 28.21 -1.31
CA ALA A 407 5.50 27.31 -0.49
C ALA A 407 4.68 26.33 0.37
N LYS A 408 3.39 26.60 0.59
CA LYS A 408 2.53 25.73 1.40
C LYS A 408 2.25 24.43 0.66
N ASN A 409 2.28 23.33 1.41
CA ASN A 409 1.93 22.01 0.89
C ASN A 409 0.44 21.96 0.47
N PRO A 410 0.08 21.36 -0.69
CA PRO A 410 -1.30 21.05 -1.01
C PRO A 410 -1.94 20.12 0.03
N SER A 411 -3.27 20.14 0.13
CA SER A 411 -4.01 19.25 1.01
C SER A 411 -3.86 17.77 0.64
N TYR A 412 -4.04 16.88 1.61
CA TYR A 412 -4.00 15.43 1.40
C TYR A 412 -4.89 15.01 0.22
N THR A 413 -6.14 15.43 0.22
CA THR A 413 -7.10 15.11 -0.85
C THR A 413 -6.65 15.62 -2.23
N TYR A 414 -5.96 16.77 -2.28
CA TYR A 414 -5.39 17.30 -3.51
C TYR A 414 -4.34 16.34 -4.09
N TYR A 415 -3.41 15.87 -3.27
CA TYR A 415 -2.43 14.84 -3.66
C TYR A 415 -3.13 13.57 -4.16
N ILE A 416 -4.06 13.03 -3.36
CA ILE A 416 -4.80 11.81 -3.67
C ILE A 416 -5.49 11.91 -5.03
N TYR A 417 -6.19 13.01 -5.31
CA TYR A 417 -6.87 13.22 -6.59
C TYR A 417 -5.90 13.18 -7.78
N TYR A 418 -4.85 14.00 -7.77
CA TYR A 418 -3.95 14.08 -8.92
C TYR A 418 -3.09 12.84 -9.10
N MET A 419 -2.70 12.18 -8.00
CA MET A 419 -2.02 10.88 -8.07
C MET A 419 -2.94 9.82 -8.68
N TYR A 420 -4.16 9.69 -8.16
CA TYR A 420 -5.16 8.75 -8.66
C TYR A 420 -5.50 9.02 -10.14
N ALA A 421 -5.71 10.27 -10.54
CA ALA A 421 -6.05 10.63 -11.91
C ALA A 421 -4.96 10.22 -12.92
N ASN A 422 -3.69 10.44 -12.55
CA ASN A 422 -2.56 10.02 -13.38
C ASN A 422 -2.42 8.49 -13.43
N ILE A 423 -2.62 7.79 -12.31
CA ILE A 423 -2.58 6.31 -12.24
C ILE A 423 -3.72 5.71 -13.08
N ALA A 424 -4.94 6.23 -12.95
CA ALA A 424 -6.11 5.71 -13.66
C ALA A 424 -5.92 5.79 -15.17
N ARG A 425 -5.51 6.95 -15.71
CA ARG A 425 -5.23 7.12 -17.15
C ARG A 425 -4.04 6.28 -17.62
N LEU A 426 -3.00 6.15 -16.78
CA LEU A 426 -1.84 5.32 -17.10
C LEU A 426 -2.25 3.85 -17.24
N ASN A 427 -3.11 3.38 -16.35
CA ASN A 427 -3.61 2.02 -16.38
C ASN A 427 -4.48 1.74 -17.61
N GLN A 428 -5.18 2.74 -18.17
CA GLN A 428 -5.86 2.60 -19.47
C GLN A 428 -4.86 2.24 -20.57
N LEU A 429 -3.80 3.03 -20.71
CA LEU A 429 -2.73 2.78 -21.69
C LEU A 429 -2.04 1.43 -21.42
N ARG A 430 -1.67 1.14 -20.17
CA ARG A 430 -0.97 -0.12 -19.83
C ARG A 430 -1.83 -1.35 -20.13
N LYS A 431 -3.13 -1.30 -19.82
CA LYS A 431 -4.06 -2.39 -20.11
C LYS A 431 -4.27 -2.60 -21.61
N GLU A 432 -4.42 -1.53 -22.40
CA GLU A 432 -4.50 -1.61 -23.88
C GLU A 432 -3.26 -2.31 -24.46
N ARG A 433 -2.10 -2.07 -23.86
CA ARG A 433 -0.82 -2.68 -24.26
C ARG A 433 -0.57 -4.08 -23.69
N GLY A 434 -1.48 -4.66 -22.92
CA GLY A 434 -1.28 -5.95 -22.24
C GLY A 434 -0.18 -5.92 -21.16
N MET A 435 0.14 -4.74 -20.62
CA MET A 435 1.11 -4.57 -19.52
C MET A 435 0.42 -4.64 -18.16
N ASN A 436 1.19 -4.88 -17.09
CA ASN A 436 0.67 -4.80 -15.72
C ASN A 436 0.15 -3.40 -15.41
N THR A 437 -0.90 -3.30 -14.60
CA THR A 437 -1.47 -2.04 -14.09
C THR A 437 -0.98 -1.77 -12.67
N PHE A 438 -1.08 -0.53 -12.22
CA PHE A 438 -0.65 -0.11 -10.89
C PHE A 438 -1.83 0.16 -9.97
N GLN A 439 -1.82 -0.43 -8.77
CA GLN A 439 -2.80 -0.11 -7.74
C GLN A 439 -2.45 1.21 -7.04
N PHE A 440 -3.45 1.90 -6.50
CA PHE A 440 -3.22 3.01 -5.58
C PHE A 440 -3.52 2.60 -4.13
N ARG A 441 -2.50 2.65 -3.27
CA ARG A 441 -2.50 2.10 -1.90
C ARG A 441 -1.86 3.09 -0.91
N PRO A 442 -2.51 4.23 -0.62
CA PRO A 442 -1.94 5.29 0.19
C PRO A 442 -1.91 4.96 1.70
N HIS A 443 -0.94 5.52 2.41
CA HIS A 443 -1.04 5.70 3.87
C HIS A 443 -2.20 6.64 4.18
N CYS A 444 -3.13 6.18 5.01
CA CYS A 444 -4.37 6.91 5.26
C CYS A 444 -5.00 6.58 6.62
N GLY A 445 -5.38 7.63 7.32
CA GLY A 445 -6.11 7.55 8.58
C GLY A 445 -5.27 7.02 9.74
N GLU A 446 -3.94 7.07 9.67
CA GLU A 446 -3.09 6.88 10.84
C GLU A 446 -3.26 8.05 11.81
N ALA A 447 -3.18 9.26 11.25
CA ALA A 447 -3.43 10.53 11.92
C ALA A 447 -4.27 11.46 11.01
N GLY A 448 -4.29 12.76 11.30
CA GLY A 448 -4.97 13.74 10.44
C GLY A 448 -6.50 13.69 10.46
N ALA A 449 -7.10 14.20 9.38
CA ALA A 449 -8.53 14.43 9.26
C ALA A 449 -9.28 13.20 8.71
N VAL A 450 -10.53 13.00 9.14
CA VAL A 450 -11.41 11.93 8.65
C VAL A 450 -11.67 12.03 7.13
N THR A 451 -11.55 13.22 6.55
CA THR A 451 -11.69 13.44 5.11
C THR A 451 -10.62 12.74 4.27
N HIS A 452 -9.47 12.38 4.85
CA HIS A 452 -8.46 11.58 4.17
C HIS A 452 -9.01 10.19 3.83
N LEU A 453 -9.65 9.53 4.81
CA LEU A 453 -10.26 8.21 4.66
C LEU A 453 -11.41 8.21 3.65
N LEU A 454 -12.10 9.34 3.51
CA LEU A 454 -13.14 9.53 2.50
C LEU A 454 -12.55 9.62 1.09
N ALA A 455 -11.47 10.41 0.91
CA ALA A 455 -10.79 10.50 -0.38
C ALA A 455 -10.23 9.14 -0.82
N CYS A 456 -9.65 8.39 0.11
CA CYS A 456 -9.15 7.03 -0.15
C CYS A 456 -10.27 6.01 -0.30
N PHE A 457 -11.43 6.18 0.36
CA PHE A 457 -12.60 5.34 0.09
C PHE A 457 -13.07 5.48 -1.36
N MET A 458 -12.96 6.67 -1.96
CA MET A 458 -13.27 6.84 -3.37
C MET A 458 -12.19 6.22 -4.25
N THR A 459 -10.91 6.47 -3.97
CA THR A 459 -9.83 6.31 -4.96
C THR A 459 -8.89 5.14 -4.73
N ALA A 460 -8.73 4.66 -3.50
CA ALA A 460 -7.74 3.66 -3.15
C ALA A 460 -8.26 2.23 -3.29
N ASP A 461 -7.40 1.33 -3.75
CA ASP A 461 -7.64 -0.12 -3.73
C ASP A 461 -7.66 -0.62 -2.29
N ASN A 462 -6.66 -0.22 -1.50
CA ASN A 462 -6.53 -0.47 -0.07
C ASN A 462 -5.76 0.68 0.62
N ILE A 463 -5.76 0.70 1.94
CA ILE A 463 -5.05 1.72 2.74
C ILE A 463 -4.07 1.10 3.73
N SER A 464 -3.02 1.84 4.09
CA SER A 464 -2.19 1.55 5.27
C SER A 464 -2.71 2.33 6.50
N HIS A 465 -2.71 1.68 7.66
CA HIS A 465 -3.14 2.11 9.00
C HIS A 465 -4.66 2.14 9.29
N GLY A 466 -5.40 3.13 8.77
CA GLY A 466 -6.85 3.22 8.96
C GLY A 466 -7.36 3.47 10.40
N LEU A 467 -6.51 3.82 11.36
CA LEU A 467 -6.84 4.02 12.78
C LEU A 467 -8.05 4.95 13.01
N ASN A 468 -8.12 6.04 12.24
CA ASN A 468 -9.16 7.06 12.35
C ASN A 468 -10.54 6.61 11.84
N LEU A 469 -10.68 5.42 11.24
CA LEU A 469 -11.99 4.86 10.90
C LEU A 469 -12.88 4.70 12.14
N LYS A 470 -12.28 4.45 13.32
CA LYS A 470 -13.02 4.38 14.59
C LYS A 470 -13.76 5.68 14.96
N LYS A 471 -13.40 6.81 14.33
CA LYS A 471 -14.03 8.13 14.54
C LYS A 471 -15.26 8.34 13.65
N SER A 472 -15.53 7.47 12.68
CA SER A 472 -16.65 7.61 11.74
C SER A 472 -17.36 6.27 11.53
N PRO A 473 -18.51 6.03 12.20
CA PRO A 473 -19.26 4.80 11.98
C PRO A 473 -19.73 4.65 10.52
N VAL A 474 -20.01 5.76 9.85
CA VAL A 474 -20.43 5.75 8.43
C VAL A 474 -19.31 5.23 7.53
N LEU A 475 -18.08 5.77 7.67
CA LEU A 475 -16.95 5.29 6.88
C LEU A 475 -16.56 3.87 7.27
N GLN A 476 -16.50 3.53 8.56
CA GLN A 476 -16.19 2.17 9.00
C GLN A 476 -17.17 1.14 8.40
N TYR A 477 -18.47 1.46 8.36
CA TYR A 477 -19.47 0.60 7.73
C TYR A 477 -19.34 0.54 6.20
N LEU A 478 -19.01 1.65 5.53
CA LEU A 478 -18.72 1.64 4.09
C LEU A 478 -17.48 0.80 3.75
N TYR A 479 -16.43 0.85 4.58
CA TYR A 479 -15.25 0.00 4.41
C TYR A 479 -15.59 -1.48 4.58
N PHE A 480 -16.49 -1.82 5.49
CA PHE A 480 -17.05 -3.16 5.62
C PHE A 480 -17.87 -3.57 4.38
N LEU A 481 -18.85 -2.76 3.96
CA LEU A 481 -19.72 -3.09 2.83
C LEU A 481 -18.96 -3.22 1.50
N ALA A 482 -17.94 -2.39 1.30
CA ALA A 482 -17.10 -2.41 0.11
C ALA A 482 -15.82 -3.26 0.29
N GLN A 483 -15.71 -3.99 1.41
CA GLN A 483 -14.57 -4.87 1.75
C GLN A 483 -13.21 -4.24 1.40
N VAL A 484 -13.02 -2.98 1.81
CA VAL A 484 -11.79 -2.23 1.53
C VAL A 484 -10.67 -2.77 2.41
N PRO A 485 -9.56 -3.28 1.84
CA PRO A 485 -8.48 -3.83 2.64
C PRO A 485 -7.74 -2.75 3.43
N ILE A 486 -7.31 -3.10 4.65
CA ILE A 486 -6.59 -2.22 5.58
C ILE A 486 -5.35 -2.98 6.09
N ALA A 487 -4.16 -2.54 5.68
CA ALA A 487 -2.91 -3.02 6.28
C ALA A 487 -2.67 -2.27 7.60
N MET A 488 -2.56 -2.98 8.72
CA MET A 488 -2.38 -2.37 10.03
C MET A 488 -1.06 -2.82 10.64
N SER A 489 -0.33 -1.87 11.24
CA SER A 489 0.96 -2.13 11.90
C SER A 489 0.91 -1.77 13.39
N PRO A 490 0.29 -2.61 14.24
CA PRO A 490 0.09 -2.33 15.66
C PRO A 490 1.34 -1.93 16.44
N LEU A 491 2.51 -2.52 16.20
CA LEU A 491 3.75 -2.16 16.93
C LEU A 491 4.25 -0.77 16.53
N SER A 492 4.20 -0.43 15.24
CA SER A 492 4.49 0.93 14.76
C SER A 492 3.54 1.95 15.40
N ASN A 493 2.24 1.67 15.31
CA ASN A 493 1.21 2.53 15.88
C ASN A 493 1.36 2.70 17.40
N ASN A 494 1.80 1.66 18.12
CA ASN A 494 2.14 1.70 19.55
C ASN A 494 3.26 2.69 19.87
N SER A 495 4.29 2.72 19.04
CA SER A 495 5.46 3.59 19.24
C SER A 495 5.22 5.05 18.83
N LEU A 496 4.24 5.30 17.95
CA LEU A 496 4.05 6.62 17.36
C LEU A 496 2.75 7.34 17.76
N PHE A 497 1.62 6.65 17.94
CA PHE A 497 0.31 7.31 17.96
C PHE A 497 -0.63 6.92 19.10
N LEU A 498 -0.70 5.64 19.47
CA LEU A 498 -1.61 5.16 20.50
C LEU A 498 -1.11 3.87 21.14
N GLU A 499 -1.38 3.65 22.43
CA GLU A 499 -1.07 2.39 23.11
C GLU A 499 -1.61 1.17 22.36
N TYR A 500 -0.85 0.06 22.39
CA TYR A 500 -1.15 -1.17 21.66
C TYR A 500 -2.56 -1.70 21.91
N ASN A 501 -3.02 -1.70 23.17
CA ASN A 501 -4.35 -2.15 23.58
C ASN A 501 -5.51 -1.26 23.07
N LYS A 502 -5.21 -0.03 22.62
CA LYS A 502 -6.18 0.92 22.02
C LYS A 502 -6.21 0.80 20.49
N ASN A 503 -5.37 -0.05 19.90
CA ASN A 503 -5.37 -0.31 18.47
C ASN A 503 -6.69 -1.00 18.05
N PRO A 504 -7.39 -0.51 17.01
CA PRO A 504 -8.69 -1.03 16.64
C PRO A 504 -8.66 -2.32 15.80
N LEU A 505 -7.49 -2.96 15.61
CA LEU A 505 -7.36 -4.19 14.81
C LEU A 505 -8.39 -5.26 15.21
N LEU A 506 -8.48 -5.61 16.50
CA LEU A 506 -9.43 -6.62 16.98
C LEU A 506 -10.88 -6.19 16.70
N GLU A 507 -11.21 -4.94 16.99
CA GLU A 507 -12.56 -4.39 16.75
C GLU A 507 -12.93 -4.46 15.27
N PHE A 508 -11.99 -4.12 14.38
CA PHE A 508 -12.20 -4.14 12.93
C PHE A 508 -12.36 -5.57 12.41
N HIS A 509 -11.53 -6.50 12.88
CA HIS A 509 -11.63 -7.93 12.57
C HIS A 509 -12.98 -8.51 13.00
N GLN A 510 -13.41 -8.28 14.24
CA GLN A 510 -14.70 -8.75 14.75
C GLN A 510 -15.91 -8.17 13.99
N LYS A 511 -15.76 -6.95 13.44
CA LYS A 511 -16.79 -6.32 12.59
C LYS A 511 -16.76 -6.83 11.14
N GLY A 512 -15.80 -7.69 10.77
CA GLY A 512 -15.65 -8.24 9.42
C GLY A 512 -15.02 -7.27 8.41
N LEU A 513 -14.30 -6.25 8.88
CA LEU A 513 -13.46 -5.44 7.98
C LEU A 513 -12.28 -6.28 7.50
N MET A 514 -11.86 -6.08 6.25
CA MET A 514 -10.73 -6.80 5.65
C MET A 514 -9.39 -6.25 6.16
N VAL A 515 -9.01 -6.65 7.37
CA VAL A 515 -7.73 -6.25 7.98
C VAL A 515 -6.64 -7.28 7.72
N SER A 516 -5.41 -6.78 7.57
CA SER A 516 -4.18 -7.58 7.59
C SER A 516 -3.16 -6.96 8.55
N LEU A 517 -2.21 -7.78 9.00
CA LEU A 517 -1.05 -7.32 9.78
C LEU A 517 0.13 -7.01 8.87
N SER A 518 0.86 -5.95 9.22
CA SER A 518 2.05 -5.45 8.51
C SER A 518 3.08 -4.88 9.48
N THR A 519 4.31 -4.67 9.01
CA THR A 519 5.43 -4.33 9.91
C THR A 519 5.88 -2.87 9.90
N ASP A 520 5.52 -2.11 8.85
CA ASP A 520 5.91 -0.72 8.64
C ASP A 520 7.45 -0.56 8.50
N ASP A 521 8.15 -0.40 9.63
CA ASP A 521 9.61 -0.28 9.71
C ASP A 521 10.18 -1.32 10.69
N PRO A 522 10.44 -2.57 10.25
CA PRO A 522 11.10 -3.60 11.05
C PRO A 522 12.33 -3.13 11.83
N MET A 523 13.18 -2.33 11.20
CA MET A 523 14.39 -1.78 11.82
C MET A 523 14.10 -1.01 13.11
N GLN A 524 12.96 -0.30 13.13
CA GLN A 524 12.63 0.65 14.18
C GLN A 524 11.70 0.07 15.24
N PHE A 525 10.88 -0.92 14.89
CA PHE A 525 9.81 -1.40 15.76
C PHE A 525 9.94 -2.86 16.23
N HIS A 526 10.83 -3.64 15.61
CA HIS A 526 10.89 -5.09 15.81
C HIS A 526 12.23 -5.54 16.37
N TYR A 527 12.21 -6.62 17.16
CA TYR A 527 13.40 -7.19 17.79
C TYR A 527 13.82 -8.54 17.19
N THR A 528 12.88 -9.25 16.57
CA THR A 528 13.11 -10.63 16.10
C THR A 528 13.66 -10.69 14.68
N LYS A 529 14.12 -11.88 14.26
CA LYS A 529 14.56 -12.15 12.88
C LYS A 529 13.39 -12.17 11.89
N GLU A 530 12.18 -12.42 12.36
CA GLU A 530 10.96 -12.54 11.54
C GLU A 530 9.94 -11.47 11.97
N PRO A 531 10.11 -10.20 11.53
CA PRO A 531 9.31 -9.07 12.01
C PRO A 531 7.80 -9.29 11.87
N LEU A 532 7.35 -9.81 10.72
CA LEU A 532 5.94 -10.08 10.50
C LEU A 532 5.40 -11.13 11.49
N MET A 533 6.17 -12.19 11.76
CA MET A 533 5.77 -13.21 12.73
C MET A 533 5.71 -12.65 14.16
N GLU A 534 6.56 -11.68 14.50
CA GLU A 534 6.48 -10.94 15.77
C GLU A 534 5.18 -10.12 15.89
N GLU A 535 4.75 -9.43 14.83
CA GLU A 535 3.43 -8.76 14.79
C GLU A 535 2.29 -9.75 15.06
N TYR A 536 2.26 -10.88 14.35
CA TYR A 536 1.23 -11.91 14.58
C TYR A 536 1.29 -12.48 16.00
N ALA A 537 2.49 -12.79 16.51
CA ALA A 537 2.65 -13.37 17.84
C ALA A 537 2.16 -12.40 18.94
N ILE A 538 2.53 -11.12 18.87
CA ILE A 538 2.11 -10.12 19.86
C ILE A 538 0.62 -9.84 19.73
N ALA A 539 0.10 -9.67 18.52
CA ALA A 539 -1.34 -9.49 18.28
C ALA A 539 -2.15 -10.66 18.84
N ALA A 540 -1.72 -11.90 18.61
CA ALA A 540 -2.38 -13.09 19.12
C ALA A 540 -2.43 -13.13 20.65
N GLN A 541 -1.33 -12.78 21.32
CA GLN A 541 -1.28 -12.79 22.79
C GLN A 541 -2.09 -11.66 23.42
N VAL A 542 -2.00 -10.44 22.87
CA VAL A 542 -2.66 -9.26 23.45
C VAL A 542 -4.15 -9.23 23.13
N PHE A 543 -4.53 -9.54 21.88
CA PHE A 543 -5.93 -9.53 21.44
C PHE A 543 -6.62 -10.90 21.59
N LYS A 544 -5.91 -11.91 22.08
CA LYS A 544 -6.39 -13.29 22.25
C LYS A 544 -6.95 -13.90 20.96
N LEU A 545 -6.26 -13.66 19.83
CA LEU A 545 -6.67 -14.20 18.54
C LEU A 545 -6.46 -15.71 18.52
N SER A 546 -7.47 -16.43 18.03
CA SER A 546 -7.36 -17.87 17.78
C SER A 546 -6.45 -18.15 16.58
N THR A 547 -6.10 -19.42 16.37
CA THR A 547 -5.41 -19.83 15.15
C THR A 547 -6.26 -19.56 13.90
N CYS A 548 -7.59 -19.66 14.00
CA CYS A 548 -8.51 -19.36 12.91
C CYS A 548 -8.41 -17.86 12.53
N ASP A 549 -8.48 -16.98 13.53
CA ASP A 549 -8.36 -15.52 13.33
C ASP A 549 -7.03 -15.15 12.66
N MET A 550 -5.92 -15.69 13.18
CA MET A 550 -4.60 -15.44 12.61
C MET A 550 -4.51 -15.90 11.14
N CYS A 551 -5.10 -17.04 10.81
CA CYS A 551 -5.13 -17.54 9.43
C CYS A 551 -6.06 -16.72 8.52
N GLU A 552 -7.17 -16.20 9.03
CA GLU A 552 -8.05 -15.28 8.29
C GLU A 552 -7.35 -13.96 7.99
N ILE A 553 -6.66 -13.37 8.97
CA ILE A 553 -5.85 -12.15 8.81
C ILE A 553 -4.72 -12.39 7.79
N ALA A 554 -4.05 -13.54 7.86
CA ALA A 554 -3.04 -13.94 6.88
C ALA A 554 -3.62 -14.12 5.46
N ARG A 555 -4.79 -14.74 5.33
CA ARG A 555 -5.52 -14.86 4.05
C ARG A 555 -5.84 -13.49 3.47
N ASN A 556 -6.30 -12.56 4.31
CA ASN A 556 -6.60 -11.19 3.89
C ASN A 556 -5.35 -10.47 3.38
N SER A 557 -4.17 -10.71 3.97
CA SER A 557 -2.91 -10.17 3.45
C SER A 557 -2.60 -10.63 2.02
N VAL A 558 -2.88 -11.90 1.69
CA VAL A 558 -2.70 -12.46 0.33
C VAL A 558 -3.70 -11.83 -0.65
N LEU A 559 -4.96 -11.63 -0.23
CA LEU A 559 -5.97 -10.94 -1.04
C LEU A 559 -5.63 -9.48 -1.29
N GLN A 560 -5.09 -8.80 -0.29
CA GLN A 560 -4.66 -7.41 -0.36
C GLN A 560 -3.44 -7.22 -1.29
N SER A 561 -2.52 -8.18 -1.31
CA SER A 561 -1.26 -8.11 -2.05
C SER A 561 -1.40 -7.95 -3.58
N GLY A 562 -0.34 -7.41 -4.19
CA GLY A 562 -0.15 -7.31 -5.64
C GLY A 562 0.44 -8.56 -6.30
N LEU A 563 0.30 -9.72 -5.67
CA LEU A 563 0.68 -11.00 -6.29
C LEU A 563 -0.18 -11.28 -7.54
N SER A 564 0.40 -11.94 -8.54
CA SER A 564 -0.32 -12.31 -9.76
C SER A 564 -1.50 -13.23 -9.47
N HIS A 565 -2.48 -13.30 -10.37
CA HIS A 565 -3.66 -14.13 -10.18
C HIS A 565 -3.29 -15.60 -9.95
N GLU A 566 -2.34 -16.13 -10.72
CA GLU A 566 -1.81 -17.50 -10.59
C GLU A 566 -1.21 -17.76 -9.20
N VAL A 567 -0.35 -16.87 -8.74
CA VAL A 567 0.31 -16.98 -7.42
C VAL A 567 -0.72 -16.84 -6.31
N ARG A 568 -1.64 -15.88 -6.43
CA ARG A 568 -2.71 -15.68 -5.47
C ARG A 568 -3.61 -16.91 -5.38
N LEU A 569 -4.01 -17.50 -6.50
CA LEU A 569 -4.80 -18.73 -6.50
C LEU A 569 -4.03 -19.89 -5.87
N LEU A 570 -2.74 -20.06 -6.18
CA LEU A 570 -1.90 -21.08 -5.55
C LEU A 570 -1.84 -20.90 -4.03
N HIS A 571 -1.64 -19.66 -3.57
CA HIS A 571 -1.54 -19.34 -2.15
C HIS A 571 -2.88 -19.49 -1.45
N LEU A 572 -3.96 -18.99 -2.04
CA LEU A 572 -5.30 -19.10 -1.49
C LEU A 572 -5.83 -20.51 -1.54
N ASN A 573 -5.55 -21.32 -2.56
CA ASN A 573 -5.93 -22.73 -2.56
C ASN A 573 -5.16 -23.49 -1.48
N ALA A 574 -3.89 -23.15 -1.24
CA ALA A 574 -3.15 -23.72 -0.11
C ALA A 574 -3.72 -23.31 1.26
N VAL A 575 -4.37 -22.15 1.36
CA VAL A 575 -5.05 -21.65 2.58
C VAL A 575 -6.49 -22.17 2.66
N LEU A 576 -7.23 -22.24 1.57
CA LEU A 576 -8.57 -22.80 1.50
C LEU A 576 -8.52 -24.31 1.70
N GLU A 577 -7.53 -25.02 1.17
CA GLU A 577 -7.25 -26.42 1.55
C GLU A 577 -7.03 -26.55 3.05
N SER A 578 -6.48 -25.53 3.73
CA SER A 578 -6.38 -25.47 5.20
C SER A 578 -7.71 -25.22 5.96
N PHE A 579 -8.76 -24.80 5.25
CA PHE A 579 -10.13 -24.62 5.74
C PHE A 579 -11.17 -25.58 5.11
N VAL A 580 -10.80 -26.32 4.07
CA VAL A 580 -11.70 -27.06 3.19
C VAL A 580 -11.17 -28.48 2.99
N SER A 581 -11.51 -29.38 3.92
CA SER A 581 -11.73 -30.78 3.54
C SER A 581 -13.21 -30.91 3.10
N GLY A 582 -13.43 -31.20 1.83
CA GLY A 582 -14.71 -31.08 1.13
C GLY A 582 -15.75 -32.19 1.39
N LYS A 583 -16.10 -32.51 2.64
CA LYS A 583 -17.06 -33.60 2.93
C LYS A 583 -18.36 -33.23 3.67
N LEU A 584 -18.76 -31.96 3.74
CA LEU A 584 -19.99 -31.57 4.47
C LEU A 584 -21.04 -30.78 3.66
N ARG A 585 -20.94 -30.74 2.33
CA ARG A 585 -21.99 -30.10 1.50
C ARG A 585 -23.33 -30.86 1.46
N GLU A 586 -23.40 -32.07 2.05
CA GLU A 586 -24.59 -32.94 2.01
C GLU A 586 -25.31 -33.14 3.35
N ARG A 587 -24.89 -32.49 4.45
CA ARG A 587 -25.65 -32.54 5.71
C ARG A 587 -25.91 -31.12 6.19
N GLY A 588 -27.13 -30.64 5.94
CA GLY A 588 -27.58 -29.32 6.36
C GLY A 588 -27.28 -29.03 7.83
N GLY A 589 -26.68 -27.86 8.12
CA GLY A 589 -26.71 -27.30 9.46
C GLY A 589 -25.53 -26.46 9.97
N LYS A 590 -24.38 -26.32 9.30
CA LYS A 590 -23.24 -25.54 9.86
C LYS A 590 -22.49 -24.71 8.81
N GLU A 591 -22.44 -23.40 9.01
CA GLU A 591 -21.68 -22.44 8.17
C GLU A 591 -20.29 -22.15 8.79
N ARG A 592 -19.25 -22.05 7.95
CA ARG A 592 -17.82 -21.89 8.32
C ARG A 592 -17.46 -20.42 8.64
N SER A 593 -16.34 -20.12 9.32
CA SER A 593 -15.89 -18.73 9.59
C SER A 593 -15.94 -17.80 8.35
N GLU A 594 -15.32 -18.20 7.22
CA GLU A 594 -15.39 -17.43 5.97
C GLU A 594 -16.83 -17.36 5.44
N GLY A 595 -17.57 -18.47 5.49
CA GLY A 595 -18.98 -18.52 5.11
C GLY A 595 -19.82 -17.53 5.93
N VAL A 596 -19.55 -17.42 7.22
CA VAL A 596 -20.21 -16.51 8.17
C VAL A 596 -19.80 -15.06 7.92
N SER A 597 -18.54 -14.79 7.54
CA SER A 597 -18.09 -13.45 7.14
C SER A 597 -18.79 -12.99 5.86
N LEU A 598 -18.83 -13.85 4.84
CA LEU A 598 -19.53 -13.58 3.57
C LEU A 598 -21.05 -13.50 3.74
N GLU A 599 -21.64 -14.34 4.59
CA GLU A 599 -23.07 -14.31 4.92
C GLU A 599 -23.44 -13.04 5.69
N ARG A 600 -22.60 -12.59 6.64
CA ARG A 600 -22.76 -11.27 7.29
C ARG A 600 -22.74 -10.13 6.28
N LEU A 601 -21.81 -10.16 5.33
CA LEU A 601 -21.73 -9.16 4.26
C LEU A 601 -22.98 -9.21 3.37
N ALA A 602 -23.39 -10.40 2.91
CA ALA A 602 -24.56 -10.60 2.06
C ALA A 602 -25.87 -10.14 2.75
N VAL A 603 -26.05 -10.44 4.04
CA VAL A 603 -27.18 -9.96 4.84
C VAL A 603 -27.15 -8.45 4.99
N ALA A 604 -25.98 -7.86 5.28
CA ALA A 604 -25.84 -6.43 5.40
C ALA A 604 -26.12 -5.70 4.07
N LEU A 605 -25.62 -6.22 2.96
CA LEU A 605 -25.91 -5.71 1.62
C LEU A 605 -27.39 -5.88 1.28
N GLY A 606 -28.01 -7.02 1.57
CA GLY A 606 -29.44 -7.24 1.36
C GLY A 606 -30.32 -6.27 2.13
N LEU A 607 -29.91 -5.86 3.33
CA LEU A 607 -30.63 -4.86 4.13
C LEU A 607 -30.43 -3.42 3.65
N VAL A 608 -29.27 -3.10 3.08
CA VAL A 608 -28.96 -1.74 2.59
C VAL A 608 -29.45 -1.53 1.16
N LEU A 609 -29.44 -2.59 0.36
CA LEU A 609 -29.68 -2.55 -1.08
C LEU A 609 -31.04 -3.17 -1.46
N GLY A 610 -31.66 -3.95 -0.57
CA GLY A 610 -33.01 -4.49 -0.79
C GLY A 610 -34.16 -3.59 -0.33
N SER A 611 -33.84 -2.48 0.35
CA SER A 611 -34.75 -1.45 0.83
C SER A 611 -34.72 -0.22 -0.07
#